data_AF-A0A8J5PK55-F1
#
_entry.id   AF-A0A8J5PK55-F1
#
_cell.length_a   1.000
_cell.length_b   1.000
_cell.length_c   1.000
_cell.angle_alpha   90.00
_cell.angle_beta   90.00
_cell.angle_gamma   90.00
#
_symmetry.space_group_name_H-M   'P 1'
#
loop_
_entity.id
_entity.type
_entity.pdbx_description
1 polymer ?
#
loop_
_entity_poly.entity_id
_entity_poly.type
_entity_poly.pdbx_seq_one_letter_code
_entity_poly.pdbx_strand_id
1 'polypeptide(L)'
;MSFSSSFSSRMEESRDEKKLLRLTKARNVWGITELIDYQCLDTDAITLSCIVASPFGRPVKEYRTVLEVLECLRDTIKALRSLYLDAKILHQDISDNNILISNAGNNNPDLSKGILIDFDNAMDVEIEPEKPYSLSGTKTFMAIDLSRGSDDRVLHTYRHDLESFFYVFLFMAVPGHGRASDESRLRPWEVVWRNWPEIAEEKKKDISNDNFAAILAEFHPGFKGLESLAHSLRDALFFPDGNEFFMGTSIDIRETEKLYSAMIGAFEKAVVENRE
;
A
#
# COMPACT_ATOMS: atom_id res chain seq x y z
N MET A 1 -21.92 -9.26 -15.87
CA MET A 1 -21.20 -8.39 -14.93
C MET A 1 -20.64 -9.29 -13.85
N SER A 2 -19.39 -9.08 -13.47
CA SER A 2 -18.71 -9.94 -12.51
C SER A 2 -18.32 -9.08 -11.30
N PHE A 3 -18.56 -9.59 -10.09
CA PHE A 3 -18.51 -8.84 -8.83
C PHE A 3 -17.69 -9.59 -7.78
N SER A 4 -17.06 -8.88 -6.85
CA SER A 4 -16.44 -9.48 -5.66
C SER A 4 -17.33 -9.26 -4.44
N SER A 5 -17.37 -10.26 -3.55
CA SER A 5 -18.01 -10.17 -2.24
C SER A 5 -16.97 -10.36 -1.15
N SER A 6 -16.77 -9.38 -0.28
CA SER A 6 -16.02 -9.53 0.96
C SER A 6 -17.01 -9.73 2.13
N PHE A 7 -16.63 -10.61 3.05
CA PHE A 7 -17.40 -10.90 4.26
C PHE A 7 -16.57 -10.52 5.48
N SER A 8 -17.14 -9.72 6.37
CA SER A 8 -16.49 -9.34 7.63
C SER A 8 -17.44 -9.58 8.79
N SER A 9 -16.95 -10.24 9.83
CA SER A 9 -17.66 -10.46 11.10
C SER A 9 -17.09 -9.53 12.16
N ARG A 10 -17.90 -8.63 12.73
CA ARG A 10 -17.42 -7.65 13.70
C ARG A 10 -18.39 -7.48 14.87
N MET A 11 -17.83 -7.11 16.02
CA MET A 11 -18.58 -6.50 17.12
C MET A 11 -18.66 -4.99 16.84
N GLU A 12 -19.85 -4.47 16.50
CA GLU A 12 -20.29 -3.06 16.33
C GLU A 12 -19.43 -2.01 15.56
N GLU A 13 -18.13 -2.18 15.34
CA GLU A 13 -17.18 -1.12 14.92
C GLU A 13 -16.93 -1.02 13.40
N SER A 14 -17.73 -1.65 12.54
CA SER A 14 -17.50 -1.68 11.07
C SER A 14 -18.12 -0.54 10.25
N ARG A 15 -18.62 0.50 10.90
CA ARG A 15 -19.51 1.47 10.26
C ARG A 15 -18.80 2.37 9.23
N ASP A 16 -17.48 2.35 9.17
CA ASP A 16 -16.69 3.29 8.38
C ASP A 16 -16.38 2.83 6.94
N GLU A 17 -16.16 1.54 6.67
CA GLU A 17 -15.76 1.08 5.33
C GLU A 17 -16.81 1.42 4.26
N LYS A 18 -18.08 1.13 4.53
CA LYS A 18 -19.20 1.48 3.63
C LYS A 18 -19.30 2.99 3.40
N LYS A 19 -19.12 3.78 4.47
CA LYS A 19 -19.19 5.25 4.41
C LYS A 19 -18.06 5.78 3.52
N LEU A 20 -16.84 5.26 3.71
CA LEU A 20 -15.67 5.61 2.91
C LEU A 20 -15.82 5.19 1.46
N LEU A 21 -16.27 3.97 1.16
CA LEU A 21 -16.51 3.54 -0.22
C LEU A 21 -17.60 4.36 -0.95
N ARG A 22 -18.60 4.89 -0.21
CA ARG A 22 -19.56 5.85 -0.78
C ARG A 22 -18.91 7.20 -1.05
N LEU A 23 -18.03 7.63 -0.15
CA LEU A 23 -17.33 8.91 -0.24
C LEU A 23 -16.35 8.92 -1.40
N THR A 24 -15.57 7.84 -1.58
CA THR A 24 -14.65 7.71 -2.70
C THR A 24 -15.38 7.72 -4.04
N LYS A 25 -16.55 7.09 -4.13
CA LYS A 25 -17.43 7.19 -5.30
C LYS A 25 -17.93 8.62 -5.53
N ALA A 26 -18.40 9.29 -4.48
CA ALA A 26 -18.89 10.67 -4.57
C ALA A 26 -17.79 11.67 -4.96
N ARG A 27 -16.55 11.41 -4.54
CA ARG A 27 -15.35 12.22 -4.84
C ARG A 27 -14.62 11.73 -6.12
N ASN A 28 -15.21 10.82 -6.90
CA ASN A 28 -14.70 10.29 -8.17
C ASN A 28 -13.25 9.76 -8.10
N VAL A 29 -12.92 9.00 -7.05
CA VAL A 29 -11.58 8.41 -6.91
C VAL A 29 -11.32 7.39 -8.01
N TRP A 30 -10.19 7.52 -8.68
CA TRP A 30 -9.77 6.58 -9.72
C TRP A 30 -9.05 5.36 -9.13
N GLY A 31 -9.22 4.18 -9.75
CA GLY A 31 -8.38 3.00 -9.49
C GLY A 31 -8.66 2.24 -8.17
N ILE A 32 -9.82 2.48 -7.54
CA ILE A 32 -10.28 1.76 -6.36
C ILE A 32 -11.54 0.93 -6.67
N THR A 33 -11.94 0.06 -5.76
CA THR A 33 -13.23 -0.62 -5.88
C THR A 33 -14.41 0.31 -5.57
N GLU A 34 -15.49 0.22 -6.33
CA GLU A 34 -16.75 0.93 -6.08
C GLU A 34 -17.76 0.02 -5.37
N LEU A 35 -18.42 0.58 -4.35
CA LEU A 35 -19.56 -0.07 -3.70
C LEU A 35 -20.73 -0.23 -4.67
N ILE A 36 -21.21 -1.46 -4.84
CA ILE A 36 -22.41 -1.80 -5.61
C ILE A 36 -23.58 -2.06 -4.68
N ASP A 37 -23.37 -2.93 -3.70
CA ASP A 37 -24.38 -3.31 -2.72
C ASP A 37 -23.75 -3.51 -1.35
N TYR A 38 -24.56 -3.34 -0.32
CA TYR A 38 -24.17 -3.53 1.07
C TYR A 38 -25.32 -4.16 1.82
N GLN A 39 -25.04 -5.29 2.47
CA GLN A 39 -25.98 -5.94 3.36
C GLN A 39 -25.39 -6.03 4.76
N CYS A 40 -26.22 -5.80 5.77
CA CYS A 40 -25.86 -5.90 7.17
C CYS A 40 -26.93 -6.73 7.87
N LEU A 41 -26.47 -7.71 8.64
CA LEU A 41 -27.30 -8.52 9.52
C LEU A 41 -26.81 -8.29 10.95
N ASP A 42 -27.61 -7.55 11.71
CA ASP A 42 -27.39 -7.34 13.12
C ASP A 42 -28.06 -8.47 13.90
N THR A 43 -27.29 -9.10 14.79
CA THR A 43 -27.80 -10.03 15.80
C THR A 43 -27.48 -9.47 17.18
N ASP A 44 -28.10 -10.01 18.23
CA ASP A 44 -27.85 -9.58 19.61
C ASP A 44 -26.39 -9.78 20.06
N ALA A 45 -25.58 -10.56 19.32
CA ALA A 45 -24.20 -10.90 19.69
C ALA A 45 -23.14 -10.39 18.70
N ILE A 46 -23.46 -10.31 17.40
CA ILE A 46 -22.53 -9.95 16.33
C ILE A 46 -23.24 -9.18 15.21
N THR A 47 -22.50 -8.30 14.54
CA THR A 47 -22.90 -7.70 13.27
C THR A 47 -22.13 -8.38 12.14
N LEU A 48 -22.86 -8.92 11.17
CA LEU A 48 -22.30 -9.46 9.93
C LEU A 48 -22.56 -8.47 8.81
N SER A 49 -21.51 -8.07 8.11
CA SER A 49 -21.65 -7.21 6.93
C SER A 49 -21.06 -7.86 5.68
N CYS A 50 -21.72 -7.61 4.55
CA CYS A 50 -21.30 -8.03 3.23
C CYS A 50 -21.22 -6.81 2.31
N ILE A 51 -20.05 -6.61 1.73
CA ILE A 51 -19.79 -5.57 0.73
C ILE A 51 -19.66 -6.25 -0.62
N VAL A 52 -20.45 -5.78 -1.58
CA VAL A 52 -20.34 -6.17 -2.99
C VAL A 52 -19.73 -5.00 -3.75
N ALA A 53 -18.60 -5.24 -4.40
CA ALA A 53 -17.83 -4.18 -5.04
C ALA A 53 -17.25 -4.59 -6.42
N SER A 54 -16.95 -3.58 -7.25
CA SER A 54 -16.44 -3.72 -8.62
C SER A 54 -15.52 -2.54 -9.00
N PRO A 55 -14.52 -2.73 -9.87
CA PRO A 55 -14.11 -3.99 -10.49
C PRO A 55 -13.51 -4.96 -9.46
N PHE A 56 -13.53 -6.24 -9.82
CA PHE A 56 -12.88 -7.30 -9.06
C PHE A 56 -11.62 -7.76 -9.78
N GLY A 57 -10.73 -8.37 -9.03
CA GLY A 57 -9.46 -8.84 -9.51
C GLY A 57 -9.01 -10.09 -8.77
N ARG A 58 -7.76 -10.45 -8.97
CA ARG A 58 -7.07 -11.50 -8.23
C ARG A 58 -6.01 -10.87 -7.32
N PRO A 59 -5.69 -11.45 -6.16
CA PRO A 59 -4.64 -10.94 -5.29
C PRO A 59 -3.33 -10.68 -6.06
N VAL A 60 -2.63 -9.58 -5.75
CA VAL A 60 -1.40 -9.22 -6.47
C VAL A 60 -0.33 -10.32 -6.39
N LYS A 61 -0.33 -11.12 -5.31
CA LYS A 61 0.53 -12.30 -5.11
C LYS A 61 0.40 -13.37 -6.19
N GLU A 62 -0.74 -13.39 -6.89
CA GLU A 62 -1.03 -14.35 -7.96
C GLU A 62 -0.59 -13.86 -9.35
N TYR A 63 0.22 -12.79 -9.43
CA TYR A 63 0.76 -12.30 -10.71
C TYR A 63 1.40 -13.43 -11.53
N ARG A 64 1.33 -13.31 -12.86
CA ARG A 64 1.86 -14.29 -13.81
C ARG A 64 3.17 -13.86 -14.43
N THR A 65 3.40 -12.55 -14.50
CA THR A 65 4.61 -11.96 -15.09
C THR A 65 5.04 -10.75 -14.27
N VAL A 66 6.34 -10.45 -14.29
CA VAL A 66 6.89 -9.26 -13.64
C VAL A 66 6.27 -7.98 -14.19
N LEU A 67 6.05 -7.92 -15.50
CA LEU A 67 5.34 -6.81 -16.14
C LEU A 67 3.94 -6.58 -15.53
N GLU A 68 3.18 -7.65 -15.28
CA GLU A 68 1.84 -7.54 -14.71
C GLU A 68 1.84 -6.96 -13.28
N VAL A 69 2.77 -7.40 -12.42
CA VAL A 69 2.89 -6.81 -11.08
C VAL A 69 3.39 -5.37 -11.13
N LEU A 70 4.32 -5.03 -12.02
CA LEU A 70 4.79 -3.64 -12.19
C LEU A 70 3.66 -2.71 -12.64
N GLU A 71 2.83 -3.15 -13.58
CA GLU A 71 1.68 -2.38 -14.06
C GLU A 71 0.58 -2.25 -13.00
N CYS A 72 0.31 -3.33 -12.28
CA CYS A 72 -0.61 -3.32 -11.13
C CYS A 72 -0.14 -2.33 -10.07
N LEU A 73 1.13 -2.42 -9.65
CA LEU A 73 1.67 -1.58 -8.60
C LEU A 73 1.70 -0.09 -8.99
N ARG A 74 2.10 0.22 -10.22
CA ARG A 74 2.04 1.59 -10.78
C ARG A 74 0.63 2.18 -10.66
N ASP A 75 -0.36 1.43 -11.10
CA ASP A 75 -1.75 1.92 -11.14
C ASP A 75 -2.34 2.02 -9.72
N THR A 76 -1.95 1.15 -8.79
CA THR A 76 -2.32 1.30 -7.38
C THR A 76 -1.74 2.58 -6.76
N ILE A 77 -0.52 3.00 -7.11
CA ILE A 77 0.02 4.31 -6.66
C ILE A 77 -0.78 5.47 -7.27
N LYS A 78 -1.19 5.37 -8.53
CA LYS A 78 -2.10 6.36 -9.15
C LYS A 78 -3.44 6.42 -8.42
N ALA A 79 -3.97 5.29 -7.97
CA ALA A 79 -5.18 5.22 -7.15
C ALA A 79 -4.97 5.87 -5.78
N LEU A 80 -3.85 5.58 -5.10
CA LEU A 80 -3.46 6.23 -3.85
C LEU A 80 -3.33 7.75 -3.99
N ARG A 81 -2.74 8.22 -5.11
CA ARG A 81 -2.65 9.64 -5.43
C ARG A 81 -4.04 10.26 -5.51
N SER A 82 -4.96 9.64 -6.24
CA SER A 82 -6.35 10.13 -6.39
C SER A 82 -7.09 10.10 -5.04
N LEU A 83 -6.92 9.02 -4.27
CA LEU A 83 -7.53 8.86 -2.95
C LEU A 83 -7.14 9.98 -2.00
N TYR A 84 -5.85 10.34 -1.94
CA TYR A 84 -5.37 11.41 -1.07
C TYR A 84 -5.65 12.81 -1.64
N LEU A 85 -5.26 13.08 -2.89
CA LEU A 85 -5.31 14.42 -3.44
C LEU A 85 -6.73 14.88 -3.79
N ASP A 86 -7.51 14.00 -4.43
CA ASP A 86 -8.85 14.31 -4.91
C ASP A 86 -9.89 14.06 -3.83
N ALA A 87 -9.71 12.98 -3.05
CA ALA A 87 -10.69 12.56 -2.06
C ALA A 87 -10.30 12.75 -0.61
N LYS A 88 -9.11 13.29 -0.28
CA LYS A 88 -8.71 13.56 1.11
C LYS A 88 -8.84 12.34 2.03
N ILE A 89 -8.55 11.15 1.51
CA ILE A 89 -8.60 9.90 2.28
C ILE A 89 -7.19 9.31 2.35
N LEU A 90 -6.81 8.84 3.54
CA LEU A 90 -5.65 7.97 3.75
C LEU A 90 -6.11 6.53 3.83
N HIS A 91 -5.32 5.59 3.28
CA HIS A 91 -5.67 4.18 3.34
C HIS A 91 -5.25 3.54 4.68
N GLN A 92 -4.06 3.89 5.16
CA GLN A 92 -3.46 3.46 6.43
C GLN A 92 -3.06 1.99 6.57
N ASP A 93 -3.60 1.09 5.74
CA ASP A 93 -3.20 -0.32 5.75
C ASP A 93 -2.81 -0.84 4.37
N ILE A 94 -1.80 -0.21 3.76
CA ILE A 94 -1.24 -0.71 2.50
C ILE A 94 -0.46 -2.00 2.75
N SER A 95 -0.93 -3.07 2.14
CA SER A 95 -0.32 -4.39 2.17
C SER A 95 -0.52 -5.12 0.85
N ASP A 96 0.25 -6.17 0.62
CA ASP A 96 0.09 -7.05 -0.53
C ASP A 96 -1.24 -7.83 -0.55
N ASN A 97 -1.95 -7.93 0.58
CA ASN A 97 -3.28 -8.53 0.64
C ASN A 97 -4.38 -7.57 0.15
N ASN A 98 -4.12 -6.26 0.20
CA ASN A 98 -5.09 -5.20 -0.09
C ASN A 98 -4.97 -4.67 -1.52
N ILE A 99 -4.22 -5.36 -2.38
CA ILE A 99 -3.98 -4.99 -3.77
C ILE A 99 -4.42 -6.13 -4.68
N LEU A 100 -5.29 -5.81 -5.64
CA LEU A 100 -5.75 -6.76 -6.66
C LEU A 100 -5.23 -6.37 -8.05
N ILE A 101 -4.89 -7.38 -8.84
CA ILE A 101 -4.69 -7.26 -10.29
C ILE A 101 -6.06 -7.31 -10.95
N SER A 102 -6.40 -6.26 -11.69
CA SER A 102 -7.66 -6.12 -12.40
C SER A 102 -7.79 -7.13 -13.53
N ASN A 103 -8.88 -7.90 -13.53
CA ASN A 103 -9.21 -8.77 -14.67
C ASN A 103 -9.67 -7.96 -15.90
N ALA A 104 -10.21 -6.77 -15.68
CA ALA A 104 -10.75 -5.91 -16.74
C ALA A 104 -9.68 -5.01 -17.39
N GLY A 105 -8.65 -4.60 -16.63
CA GLY A 105 -7.58 -3.72 -17.08
C GLY A 105 -6.70 -4.30 -18.21
N ASN A 106 -6.73 -5.63 -18.39
CA ASN A 106 -6.04 -6.28 -19.52
C ASN A 106 -6.75 -6.06 -20.87
N ASN A 107 -8.06 -5.79 -20.85
CA ASN A 107 -8.88 -5.67 -22.05
C ASN A 107 -9.30 -4.23 -22.37
N ASN A 108 -9.12 -3.30 -21.42
CA ASN A 108 -9.39 -1.89 -21.63
C ASN A 108 -8.24 -1.05 -21.01
N PRO A 109 -7.45 -0.35 -21.83
CA PRO A 109 -6.33 0.47 -21.36
C PRO A 109 -6.75 1.66 -20.49
N ASP A 110 -8.03 2.07 -20.55
CA ASP A 110 -8.57 3.14 -19.72
C ASP A 110 -8.92 2.68 -18.30
N LEU A 111 -8.94 1.36 -18.06
CA LEU A 111 -9.20 0.78 -16.74
C LEU A 111 -7.89 0.51 -16.00
N SER A 112 -7.89 0.81 -14.71
CA SER A 112 -6.77 0.52 -13.81
C SER A 112 -6.41 -0.96 -13.82
N LYS A 113 -5.11 -1.26 -13.91
CA LYS A 113 -4.57 -2.62 -13.78
C LYS A 113 -4.38 -3.05 -12.33
N GLY A 114 -4.22 -2.10 -11.42
CA GLY A 114 -4.20 -2.31 -9.97
C GLY A 114 -5.47 -1.78 -9.31
N ILE A 115 -6.00 -2.49 -8.32
CA ILE A 115 -7.18 -2.06 -7.58
C ILE A 115 -6.82 -2.11 -6.09
N LEU A 116 -6.99 -0.98 -5.41
CA LEU A 116 -6.88 -0.91 -3.95
C LEU A 116 -8.23 -1.28 -3.31
N ILE A 117 -8.18 -2.15 -2.30
CA ILE A 117 -9.32 -2.64 -1.54
C ILE A 117 -9.06 -2.52 -0.04
N ASP A 118 -10.06 -2.84 0.78
CA ASP A 118 -9.99 -2.87 2.24
C ASP A 118 -9.80 -1.48 2.88
N PHE A 119 -10.90 -0.76 3.03
CA PHE A 119 -10.93 0.60 3.57
C PHE A 119 -11.27 0.62 5.07
N ASP A 120 -10.99 -0.46 5.79
CA ASP A 120 -11.33 -0.58 7.21
C ASP A 120 -10.54 0.36 8.12
N ASN A 121 -9.26 0.56 7.80
CA ASN A 121 -8.39 1.48 8.53
C ASN A 121 -8.33 2.87 7.87
N ALA A 122 -9.05 3.06 6.76
CA ALA A 122 -8.98 4.30 6.01
C ALA A 122 -9.63 5.46 6.77
N MET A 123 -9.17 6.68 6.48
CA MET A 123 -9.58 7.87 7.23
C MET A 123 -9.79 9.05 6.29
N ASP A 124 -10.93 9.72 6.42
CA ASP A 124 -11.18 11.02 5.81
C ASP A 124 -10.42 12.09 6.61
N VAL A 125 -9.39 12.69 6.02
CA VAL A 125 -8.52 13.67 6.72
C VAL A 125 -9.23 15.00 6.98
N GLU A 126 -10.40 15.20 6.39
CA GLU A 126 -11.24 16.39 6.65
C GLU A 126 -12.08 16.26 7.93
N ILE A 127 -12.14 15.06 8.53
CA ILE A 127 -12.92 14.79 9.73
C ILE A 127 -11.97 14.57 10.91
N GLU A 128 -12.21 15.27 12.02
CA GLU A 128 -11.45 15.03 13.25
C GLU A 128 -11.67 13.58 13.74
N PRO A 129 -10.61 12.85 14.13
CA PRO A 129 -10.75 11.48 14.62
C PRO A 129 -11.60 11.45 15.89
N GLU A 130 -12.64 10.60 15.89
CA GLU A 130 -13.49 10.40 17.08
C GLU A 130 -12.74 9.69 18.23
N LYS A 131 -11.64 9.00 17.91
CA LYS A 131 -10.81 8.24 18.86
C LYS A 131 -9.32 8.60 18.72
N PRO A 132 -8.51 8.45 19.79
CA PRO A 132 -7.07 8.51 19.68
C PRO A 132 -6.58 7.46 18.68
N TYR A 133 -5.57 7.82 17.87
CA TYR A 133 -4.97 6.90 16.91
C TYR A 133 -4.40 5.68 17.65
N SER A 134 -4.92 4.50 17.34
CA SER A 134 -4.31 3.23 17.73
C SER A 134 -3.40 2.75 16.61
N LEU A 135 -2.15 2.41 16.95
CA LEU A 135 -1.24 1.77 16.00
C LEU A 135 -1.87 0.46 15.51
N SER A 136 -2.34 0.47 14.27
CA SER A 136 -3.07 -0.60 13.61
C SER A 136 -2.54 -0.72 12.17
N GLY A 137 -2.68 -1.90 11.56
CA GLY A 137 -2.15 -2.19 10.24
C GLY A 137 -1.07 -3.29 10.24
N THR A 138 -0.59 -3.63 9.05
CA THR A 138 0.31 -4.78 8.88
C THR A 138 1.76 -4.44 9.26
N LYS A 139 2.28 -5.04 10.36
CA LYS A 139 3.66 -4.83 10.87
C LYS A 139 4.75 -4.79 9.81
N THR A 140 4.70 -5.77 8.91
CA THR A 140 5.65 -5.94 7.81
C THR A 140 5.71 -4.71 6.91
N PHE A 141 4.58 -4.04 6.67
CA PHE A 141 4.46 -2.93 5.72
C PHE A 141 4.32 -1.56 6.40
N MET A 142 4.20 -1.49 7.72
CA MET A 142 4.11 -0.21 8.42
C MET A 142 5.36 0.65 8.21
N ALA A 143 5.16 1.96 8.06
CA ALA A 143 6.24 2.94 7.98
C ALA A 143 7.10 2.96 9.25
N ILE A 144 8.38 3.29 9.09
CA ILE A 144 9.36 3.37 10.18
C ILE A 144 8.90 4.36 11.23
N ASP A 145 8.45 5.56 10.83
CA ASP A 145 8.09 6.62 11.77
C ASP A 145 6.92 6.21 12.68
N LEU A 146 5.89 5.58 12.10
CA LEU A 146 4.75 5.02 12.84
C LEU A 146 5.16 3.86 13.75
N SER A 147 6.13 3.05 13.32
CA SER A 147 6.59 1.87 14.07
C SER A 147 7.49 2.21 15.26
N ARG A 148 8.14 3.38 15.29
CA ARG A 148 9.06 3.78 16.38
C ARG A 148 8.36 4.07 17.71
N GLY A 149 7.06 4.35 17.69
CA GLY A 149 6.11 4.13 18.79
C GLY A 149 6.54 4.56 20.21
N SER A 150 7.18 5.72 20.37
CA SER A 150 7.43 6.31 21.71
C SER A 150 6.62 7.58 21.99
N ASP A 151 5.87 8.09 21.01
CA ASP A 151 5.07 9.30 21.16
C ASP A 151 3.69 9.06 20.52
N ASP A 152 2.61 9.23 21.29
CA ASP A 152 1.20 9.12 20.87
C ASP A 152 0.79 10.23 19.85
N ARG A 153 1.74 10.73 19.05
CA ARG A 153 1.64 11.97 18.27
C ARG A 153 1.96 11.82 16.79
N VAL A 154 2.54 10.70 16.34
CA VAL A 154 2.83 10.51 14.91
C VAL A 154 1.54 10.12 14.20
N LEU A 155 0.98 11.06 13.45
CA LEU A 155 -0.21 10.84 12.64
C LEU A 155 0.15 10.13 11.34
N HIS A 156 -0.69 9.21 10.89
CA HIS A 156 -0.55 8.62 9.56
C HIS A 156 -0.68 9.71 8.49
N THR A 157 0.11 9.62 7.43
CA THR A 157 0.13 10.60 6.34
C THR A 157 0.21 9.90 4.99
N TYR A 158 0.06 10.66 3.90
CA TYR A 158 0.18 10.13 2.55
C TYR A 158 1.57 9.50 2.28
N ARG A 159 2.63 10.03 2.92
CA ARG A 159 3.98 9.48 2.78
C ARG A 159 4.07 8.09 3.39
N HIS A 160 3.36 7.85 4.51
CA HIS A 160 3.33 6.54 5.15
C HIS A 160 2.67 5.48 4.26
N ASP A 161 1.57 5.80 3.57
CA ASP A 161 0.98 4.88 2.57
C ASP A 161 1.97 4.56 1.44
N LEU A 162 2.74 5.55 0.96
CA LEU A 162 3.76 5.35 -0.07
C LEU A 162 4.99 4.56 0.42
N GLU A 163 5.39 4.75 1.67
CA GLU A 163 6.46 3.97 2.31
C GLU A 163 6.05 2.50 2.46
N SER A 164 4.82 2.24 2.90
CA SER A 164 4.24 0.90 2.92
C SER A 164 4.24 0.25 1.54
N PHE A 165 3.94 1.03 0.50
CA PHE A 165 3.98 0.57 -0.87
C PHE A 165 5.38 0.16 -1.34
N PHE A 166 6.40 0.91 -0.93
CA PHE A 166 7.80 0.53 -1.19
C PHE A 166 8.16 -0.82 -0.55
N TYR A 167 7.69 -1.09 0.67
CA TYR A 167 7.87 -2.40 1.30
C TYR A 167 7.12 -3.50 0.56
N VAL A 168 5.88 -3.26 0.12
CA VAL A 168 5.15 -4.23 -0.73
C VAL A 168 5.99 -4.61 -1.95
N PHE A 169 6.58 -3.64 -2.65
CA PHE A 169 7.44 -3.94 -3.80
C PHE A 169 8.65 -4.83 -3.42
N LEU A 170 9.36 -4.52 -2.33
CA LEU A 170 10.48 -5.37 -1.87
C LEU A 170 10.04 -6.79 -1.52
N PHE A 171 8.90 -6.94 -0.85
CA PHE A 171 8.33 -8.24 -0.50
C PHE A 171 7.77 -9.02 -1.68
N MET A 172 7.52 -8.37 -2.81
CA MET A 172 7.23 -9.05 -4.07
C MET A 172 8.52 -9.43 -4.79
N ALA A 173 9.51 -8.54 -4.81
CA ALA A 173 10.74 -8.70 -5.61
C ALA A 173 11.74 -9.69 -5.02
N VAL A 174 11.88 -9.76 -3.69
CA VAL A 174 12.83 -10.65 -3.02
C VAL A 174 12.42 -12.13 -3.14
N PRO A 175 11.25 -12.57 -2.64
CA PRO A 175 10.84 -13.96 -2.78
C PRO A 175 10.31 -14.31 -4.17
N GLY A 176 9.82 -13.33 -4.94
CA GLY A 176 9.03 -13.57 -6.14
C GLY A 176 7.63 -14.07 -5.78
N HIS A 177 7.51 -15.32 -5.34
CA HIS A 177 6.25 -15.89 -4.85
C HIS A 177 6.43 -16.51 -3.46
N GLY A 178 5.36 -16.48 -2.67
CA GLY A 178 5.36 -17.06 -1.33
C GLY A 178 6.13 -16.19 -0.33
N ARG A 179 6.79 -16.83 0.63
CA ARG A 179 7.52 -16.14 1.70
C ARG A 179 9.01 -16.14 1.42
N ALA A 180 9.70 -15.09 1.86
CA ALA A 180 11.14 -15.02 1.86
C ALA A 180 11.77 -16.17 2.69
N SER A 181 12.99 -16.58 2.30
CA SER A 181 13.77 -17.58 3.05
C SER A 181 13.99 -17.14 4.49
N ASP A 182 14.19 -18.07 5.42
CA ASP A 182 14.50 -17.72 6.81
C ASP A 182 15.86 -17.02 6.95
N GLU A 183 16.75 -17.16 5.95
CA GLU A 183 18.03 -16.45 5.83
C GLU A 183 17.91 -15.06 5.17
N SER A 184 16.72 -14.69 4.68
CA SER A 184 16.53 -13.40 3.99
C SER A 184 16.69 -12.23 4.94
N ARG A 185 17.24 -11.13 4.44
CA ARG A 185 17.29 -9.85 5.15
C ARG A 185 15.92 -9.24 5.41
N LEU A 186 14.88 -9.63 4.67
CA LEU A 186 13.51 -9.20 4.96
C LEU A 186 12.88 -9.99 6.11
N ARG A 187 13.43 -11.15 6.47
CA ARG A 187 12.88 -12.03 7.50
C ARG A 187 12.65 -11.31 8.83
N PRO A 188 13.59 -10.49 9.35
CA PRO A 188 13.41 -9.78 10.61
C PRO A 188 12.25 -8.77 10.60
N TRP A 189 11.77 -8.33 9.42
CA TRP A 189 10.65 -7.39 9.31
C TRP A 189 9.28 -8.08 9.43
N GLU A 190 9.21 -9.40 9.21
CA GLU A 190 7.97 -10.21 9.31
C GLU A 190 7.76 -10.88 10.68
N VAL A 191 8.75 -10.82 11.57
CA VAL A 191 8.73 -11.60 12.81
C VAL A 191 7.66 -11.04 13.76
N VAL A 192 6.54 -11.75 13.87
CA VAL A 192 5.33 -11.33 14.61
C VAL A 192 5.59 -10.98 16.07
N TRP A 193 6.48 -11.72 16.74
CA TRP A 193 6.83 -11.52 18.16
C TRP A 193 7.76 -10.33 18.41
N ARG A 194 8.37 -9.73 17.38
CA ARG A 194 9.09 -8.47 17.55
C ARG A 194 8.09 -7.33 17.78
N ASN A 195 8.49 -6.40 18.65
CA ASN A 195 7.72 -5.18 18.84
C ASN A 195 7.95 -4.21 17.66
N TRP A 196 7.07 -3.21 17.57
CA TRP A 196 7.11 -2.22 16.49
C TRP A 196 8.45 -1.46 16.41
N PRO A 197 9.01 -0.93 17.52
CA PRO A 197 10.25 -0.17 17.45
C PRO A 197 11.45 -0.99 16.96
N GLU A 198 11.54 -2.27 17.32
CA GLU A 198 12.60 -3.16 16.84
C GLU A 198 12.54 -3.38 15.32
N ILE A 199 11.34 -3.56 14.77
CA ILE A 199 11.14 -3.68 13.31
C ILE A 199 11.51 -2.37 12.63
N ALA A 200 11.14 -1.23 13.23
CA ALA A 200 11.43 0.10 12.70
C ALA A 200 12.94 0.39 12.61
N GLU A 201 13.70 0.06 13.67
CA GLU A 201 15.15 0.26 13.68
C GLU A 201 15.87 -0.65 12.68
N GLU A 202 15.41 -1.90 12.51
CA GLU A 202 15.98 -2.79 11.49
C GLU A 202 15.72 -2.27 10.08
N LYS A 203 14.46 -1.90 9.77
CA LYS A 203 14.09 -1.27 8.50
C LYS A 203 14.94 -0.03 8.24
N LYS A 204 15.03 0.88 9.23
CA LYS A 204 15.82 2.10 9.11
C LYS A 204 17.28 1.80 8.79
N LYS A 205 17.90 0.90 9.57
CA LYS A 205 19.27 0.46 9.35
C LYS A 205 19.42 -0.05 7.92
N ASP A 206 18.58 -1.00 7.52
CA ASP A 206 18.66 -1.65 6.21
C ASP A 206 18.47 -0.70 5.03
N ILE A 207 17.60 0.30 5.14
CA ILE A 207 17.37 1.29 4.09
C ILE A 207 18.45 2.39 4.08
N SER A 208 18.96 2.79 5.25
CA SER A 208 19.86 3.94 5.39
C SER A 208 21.32 3.69 5.02
N ASN A 209 21.78 2.44 5.02
CA ASN A 209 23.19 2.09 4.87
C ASN A 209 23.42 1.14 3.66
N ASP A 210 24.65 0.62 3.56
CA ASP A 210 25.06 -0.29 2.48
C ASP A 210 24.32 -1.65 2.49
N ASN A 211 23.50 -1.96 3.52
CA ASN A 211 22.66 -3.16 3.56
C ASN A 211 21.59 -3.15 2.47
N PHE A 212 21.18 -1.99 1.98
CA PHE A 212 20.13 -1.93 0.96
C PHE A 212 20.56 -2.70 -0.30
N ALA A 213 21.81 -2.55 -0.73
CA ALA A 213 22.36 -3.31 -1.85
C ALA A 213 22.32 -4.83 -1.61
N ALA A 214 22.46 -5.26 -0.36
CA ALA A 214 22.36 -6.67 0.00
C ALA A 214 20.92 -7.20 -0.03
N ILE A 215 19.90 -6.36 0.24
CA ILE A 215 18.49 -6.71 -0.03
C ILE A 215 18.27 -6.88 -1.54
N LEU A 216 18.78 -5.96 -2.35
CA LEU A 216 18.64 -6.03 -3.81
C LEU A 216 19.32 -7.29 -4.41
N ALA A 217 20.44 -7.72 -3.81
CA ALA A 217 21.11 -8.95 -4.20
C ALA A 217 20.19 -10.19 -4.08
N GLU A 218 19.26 -10.18 -3.12
CA GLU A 218 18.28 -11.25 -2.88
C GLU A 218 17.10 -11.26 -3.86
N PHE A 219 17.00 -10.30 -4.80
CA PHE A 219 15.91 -10.28 -5.77
C PHE A 219 15.80 -11.60 -6.53
N HIS A 220 14.58 -12.15 -6.55
CA HIS A 220 14.24 -13.35 -7.31
C HIS A 220 14.66 -13.18 -8.78
N PRO A 221 15.12 -14.24 -9.49
CA PRO A 221 15.60 -14.13 -10.86
C PRO A 221 14.66 -13.39 -11.82
N GLY A 222 13.34 -13.51 -11.65
CA GLY A 222 12.35 -12.79 -12.45
C GLY A 222 12.35 -11.27 -12.25
N PHE A 223 12.84 -10.76 -11.11
CA PHE A 223 12.92 -9.34 -10.76
C PHE A 223 14.32 -8.75 -10.96
N LYS A 224 15.29 -9.52 -11.46
CA LYS A 224 16.62 -8.99 -11.80
C LYS A 224 16.49 -7.90 -12.85
N GLY A 225 17.20 -6.79 -12.65
CA GLY A 225 17.09 -5.57 -13.46
C GLY A 225 16.22 -4.49 -12.81
N LEU A 226 15.42 -4.83 -11.79
CA LEU A 226 14.57 -3.87 -11.07
C LEU A 226 15.26 -3.21 -9.87
N GLU A 227 16.56 -3.40 -9.70
CA GLU A 227 17.36 -2.73 -8.66
C GLU A 227 17.31 -1.20 -8.82
N SER A 228 17.28 -0.71 -10.07
CA SER A 228 17.16 0.71 -10.39
C SER A 228 15.81 1.31 -9.95
N LEU A 229 14.72 0.54 -10.08
CA LEU A 229 13.41 0.89 -9.55
C LEU A 229 13.47 0.98 -8.03
N ALA A 230 14.02 -0.04 -7.36
CA ALA A 230 14.15 -0.07 -5.90
C ALA A 230 14.93 1.16 -5.36
N HIS A 231 16.05 1.51 -6.01
CA HIS A 231 16.81 2.71 -5.69
C HIS A 231 15.99 3.99 -5.91
N SER A 232 15.29 4.10 -7.04
CA SER A 232 14.48 5.29 -7.35
C SER A 232 13.38 5.52 -6.31
N LEU A 233 12.70 4.46 -5.88
CA LEU A 233 11.67 4.54 -4.83
C LEU A 233 12.29 4.91 -3.48
N ARG A 234 13.41 4.26 -3.11
CA ARG A 234 14.15 4.55 -1.87
C ARG A 234 14.58 6.01 -1.81
N ASP A 235 15.19 6.51 -2.87
CA ASP A 235 15.75 7.86 -2.89
C ASP A 235 14.62 8.91 -2.86
N ALA A 236 13.52 8.68 -3.57
CA ALA A 236 12.34 9.54 -3.50
C ALA A 236 11.74 9.63 -2.09
N LEU A 237 11.68 8.51 -1.35
CA LEU A 237 11.04 8.44 -0.03
C LEU A 237 11.95 8.89 1.11
N PHE A 238 13.23 8.51 1.07
CA PHE A 238 14.14 8.60 2.21
C PHE A 238 15.30 9.56 1.98
N PHE A 239 15.57 9.99 0.75
CA PHE A 239 16.67 10.90 0.41
C PHE A 239 16.23 11.97 -0.59
N PRO A 240 15.14 12.72 -0.34
CA PRO A 240 14.60 13.69 -1.30
C PRO A 240 15.60 14.79 -1.69
N ASP A 241 16.54 15.12 -0.80
CA ASP A 241 17.63 16.08 -1.02
C ASP A 241 19.00 15.40 -1.26
N GLY A 242 19.02 14.07 -1.40
CA GLY A 242 20.21 13.26 -1.72
C GLY A 242 21.23 13.04 -0.61
N ASN A 243 21.08 13.69 0.55
CA ASN A 243 22.13 13.72 1.58
C ASN A 243 21.72 13.08 2.91
N GLU A 244 20.53 13.41 3.43
CA GLU A 244 20.10 13.00 4.77
C GLU A 244 18.89 12.08 4.72
N PHE A 245 18.85 11.11 5.65
CA PHE A 245 17.75 10.19 5.80
C PHE A 245 16.51 10.92 6.34
N PHE A 246 15.48 11.02 5.52
CA PHE A 246 14.26 11.75 5.80
C PHE A 246 13.08 10.81 6.06
N MET A 247 12.35 11.06 7.15
CA MET A 247 11.10 10.36 7.50
C MET A 247 9.91 11.30 7.68
N GLY A 248 10.13 12.60 7.59
CA GLY A 248 9.08 13.60 7.79
C GLY A 248 8.06 13.60 6.66
N THR A 249 6.97 14.34 6.83
CA THR A 249 5.97 14.54 5.78
C THR A 249 5.84 16.03 5.47
N SER A 250 5.90 16.41 4.20
CA SER A 250 5.61 17.78 3.78
C SER A 250 4.10 18.02 3.74
N ILE A 251 3.66 19.19 4.18
CA ILE A 251 2.27 19.64 4.02
C ILE A 251 2.07 20.49 2.75
N ASP A 252 3.14 20.81 2.01
CA ASP A 252 3.04 21.52 0.73
C ASP A 252 2.55 20.54 -0.33
N ILE A 253 1.38 20.86 -0.91
CA ILE A 253 0.74 20.09 -1.97
C ILE A 253 1.67 19.80 -3.16
N ARG A 254 2.59 20.72 -3.47
CA ARG A 254 3.55 20.55 -4.57
C ARG A 254 4.59 19.47 -4.25
N GLU A 255 5.02 19.38 -3.00
CA GLU A 255 5.93 18.31 -2.58
C GLU A 255 5.20 16.97 -2.48
N THR A 256 3.92 16.96 -2.09
CA THR A 256 3.08 15.76 -2.16
C THR A 256 2.97 15.25 -3.60
N GLU A 257 2.61 16.14 -4.54
CA GLU A 257 2.49 15.83 -5.97
C GLU A 257 3.80 15.35 -6.58
N LYS A 258 4.91 15.98 -6.21
CA LYS A 258 6.25 15.60 -6.63
C LYS A 258 6.61 14.19 -6.15
N LEU A 259 6.30 13.83 -4.91
CA LEU A 259 6.57 12.48 -4.40
C LEU A 259 5.75 11.43 -5.14
N TYR A 260 4.44 11.64 -5.30
CA TYR A 260 3.60 10.72 -6.10
C TYR A 260 4.11 10.60 -7.54
N SER A 261 4.45 11.72 -8.18
CA SER A 261 4.96 11.73 -9.56
C SER A 261 6.28 10.98 -9.69
N ALA A 262 7.19 11.13 -8.72
CA ALA A 262 8.46 10.39 -8.70
C ALA A 262 8.23 8.88 -8.56
N MET A 263 7.37 8.47 -7.63
CA MET A 263 7.01 7.06 -7.42
C MET A 263 6.36 6.45 -8.67
N ILE A 264 5.36 7.13 -9.24
CA ILE A 264 4.68 6.68 -10.47
C ILE A 264 5.65 6.60 -11.64
N GLY A 265 6.46 7.64 -11.85
CA GLY A 265 7.43 7.71 -12.94
C GLY A 265 8.50 6.62 -12.87
N ALA A 266 8.95 6.24 -11.67
CA ALA A 266 9.87 5.13 -11.48
C ALA A 266 9.27 3.80 -11.96
N PHE A 267 8.01 3.52 -11.60
CA PHE A 267 7.32 2.33 -12.10
C PHE A 267 7.01 2.42 -13.60
N GLU A 268 6.66 3.59 -14.14
CA GLU A 268 6.45 3.77 -15.59
C GLU A 268 7.70 3.44 -16.39
N LYS A 269 8.87 3.91 -15.94
CA LYS A 269 10.15 3.55 -16.54
C LYS A 269 10.38 2.04 -16.49
N ALA A 270 10.22 1.42 -15.33
CA ALA A 270 10.41 -0.03 -15.17
C ALA A 270 9.45 -0.84 -16.07
N VAL A 271 8.19 -0.40 -16.22
CA VAL A 271 7.21 -1.03 -17.12
C VAL A 271 7.68 -0.96 -18.57
N VAL A 272 8.19 0.19 -19.03
CA VAL A 272 8.71 0.34 -20.40
C VAL A 272 9.87 -0.63 -20.64
N GLU A 273 10.82 -0.68 -19.70
CA GLU A 273 12.01 -1.55 -19.79
C GLU A 273 11.68 -3.06 -19.75
N ASN A 274 10.52 -3.46 -19.20
CA ASN A 274 10.09 -4.85 -19.07
C ASN A 274 9.03 -5.28 -20.12
N ARG A 275 8.75 -4.42 -21.11
CA ARG A 275 7.91 -4.76 -22.28
C ARG A 275 8.70 -5.31 -23.46
N GLU A 276 10.01 -5.08 -23.47
CA GLU A 276 10.97 -5.51 -24.50
C GLU A 276 11.52 -6.91 -24.20
#